data_AF-X1LGR2-F1
#
_entry.id   AF-X1LGR2-F1
#
_cell.length_a   1.000
_cell.length_b   1.000
_cell.length_c   1.000
_cell.angle_alpha   90.00
_cell.angle_beta   90.00
_cell.angle_gamma   90.00
#
_symmetry.space_group_name_H-M   'P 1'
#
loop_
_entity.id
_entity.type
_entity.pdbx_description
1 polymer ?
#
loop_
_entity_poly.entity_id
_entity_poly.type
_entity_poly.pdbx_seq_one_letter_code
_entity_poly.pdbx_strand_id
1 'polypeptide(L)'
;MVFMYISNCLEGRAPDMDINDIAEIIETRIDGTLIEGVRNLNNNKEVIQAIPSLEFDVSLKPHSLSEIEDEIKNHRPLIVWVELSDGHRKCPHAVVVTGFEKDDKHLIFYNDPIFGEQQEEIGAFMARWERADRLLVKVKIGKREQRLLEEYIRKEKKENKVDNL
;
A
#
# COMPACT_ATOMS: atom_id res chain seq x y z
N MET A 1 -8.41 4.02 1.29
CA MET A 1 -7.54 5.03 1.97
C MET A 1 -6.30 5.41 1.16
N VAL A 2 -5.46 4.48 0.66
CA VAL A 2 -4.31 4.84 -0.20
C VAL A 2 -4.74 5.52 -1.51
N PHE A 3 -5.75 4.98 -2.21
CA PHE A 3 -6.28 5.62 -3.41
C PHE A 3 -6.88 7.00 -3.12
N MET A 4 -7.55 7.17 -1.97
CA MET A 4 -8.05 8.49 -1.52
C MET A 4 -6.91 9.47 -1.26
N TYR A 5 -5.83 9.04 -0.61
CA TYR A 5 -4.64 9.87 -0.42
C TYR A 5 -4.07 10.31 -1.77
N ILE A 6 -3.96 9.40 -2.74
CA ILE A 6 -3.49 9.72 -4.09
C ILE A 6 -4.43 10.73 -4.76
N SER A 7 -5.75 10.53 -4.71
CA SER A 7 -6.74 11.45 -5.26
C SER A 7 -6.68 12.85 -4.65
N ASN A 8 -6.36 12.96 -3.36
CA ASN A 8 -6.35 14.24 -2.64
C ASN A 8 -5.02 14.99 -2.76
N CYS A 9 -3.90 14.27 -2.89
CA CYS A 9 -2.55 14.84 -2.80
C CYS A 9 -1.83 14.93 -4.15
N LEU A 10 -2.29 14.21 -5.18
CA LEU A 10 -1.61 14.14 -6.47
C LEU A 10 -2.58 14.47 -7.61
N GLU A 11 -2.14 15.31 -8.55
CA GLU A 11 -2.89 15.56 -9.78
C GLU A 11 -2.89 14.30 -10.65
N GLY A 12 -4.08 13.80 -11.02
CA GLY A 12 -4.18 12.66 -11.92
C GLY A 12 -5.51 11.90 -11.88
N ARG A 13 -5.45 10.63 -12.30
CA ARG A 13 -6.56 9.68 -12.31
C ARG A 13 -6.23 8.55 -11.33
N ALA A 14 -6.85 8.59 -10.15
CA ALA A 14 -6.82 7.46 -9.22
C ALA A 14 -7.73 6.33 -9.71
N PRO A 15 -7.48 5.06 -9.31
CA PRO A 15 -8.42 3.96 -9.48
C PRO A 15 -9.76 4.28 -8.81
N ASP A 16 -10.87 3.99 -9.48
CA ASP A 16 -12.22 4.20 -8.95
C ASP A 16 -12.82 2.85 -8.57
N MET A 17 -12.27 2.29 -7.50
CA MET A 17 -12.59 0.96 -7.03
C MET A 17 -13.34 1.04 -5.71
N ASP A 18 -14.42 0.26 -5.59
CA ASP A 18 -15.11 0.14 -4.33
C ASP A 18 -14.36 -0.80 -3.36
N ILE A 19 -14.79 -0.82 -2.10
CA ILE A 19 -14.13 -1.63 -1.07
C ILE A 19 -14.27 -3.14 -1.30
N ASN A 20 -15.36 -3.57 -1.94
CA ASN A 20 -15.62 -4.98 -2.23
C ASN A 20 -14.73 -5.45 -3.39
N ASP A 21 -14.56 -4.63 -4.43
CA ASP A 21 -13.65 -4.90 -5.54
C ASP A 21 -12.21 -5.06 -5.03
N ILE A 22 -11.78 -4.14 -4.16
CA ILE A 22 -10.46 -4.20 -3.53
C ILE A 22 -10.32 -5.48 -2.71
N ALA A 23 -11.32 -5.81 -1.88
CA ALA A 23 -11.33 -7.00 -1.04
C ALA A 23 -11.27 -8.28 -1.86
N GLU A 24 -11.98 -8.36 -2.98
CA GLU A 24 -11.93 -9.49 -3.91
C GLU A 24 -10.54 -9.64 -4.52
N ILE A 25 -9.95 -8.55 -5.01
CA ILE A 25 -8.63 -8.57 -5.66
C ILE A 25 -7.53 -8.97 -4.69
N ILE A 26 -7.54 -8.46 -3.46
CA ILE A 26 -6.53 -8.80 -2.44
C ILE A 26 -6.85 -10.10 -1.69
N GLU A 27 -7.91 -10.80 -2.10
CA GLU A 27 -8.36 -12.07 -1.54
C GLU A 27 -8.64 -12.01 -0.03
N THR A 28 -9.33 -10.95 0.41
CA THR A 28 -9.78 -10.82 1.80
C THR A 28 -10.74 -11.96 2.17
N ARG A 29 -10.45 -12.62 3.29
CA ARG A 29 -11.22 -13.74 3.84
C ARG A 29 -11.78 -13.38 5.21
N ILE A 30 -12.57 -14.30 5.79
CA ILE A 30 -13.19 -14.14 7.12
C ILE A 30 -12.12 -13.94 8.22
N ASP A 31 -10.94 -14.53 8.04
CA ASP A 31 -9.78 -14.42 8.94
C ASP A 31 -8.87 -13.22 8.64
N GLY A 32 -9.20 -12.42 7.62
CA GLY A 32 -8.50 -11.17 7.28
C GLY A 32 -7.84 -11.20 5.90
N THR A 33 -6.87 -10.33 5.71
CA THR A 33 -6.11 -10.19 4.46
C THR A 33 -4.64 -10.48 4.72
N LEU A 34 -4.05 -11.37 3.94
CA LEU A 34 -2.60 -11.59 3.96
C LEU A 34 -1.91 -10.41 3.27
N ILE A 35 -0.80 -9.94 3.84
CA ILE A 35 -0.06 -8.79 3.28
C ILE A 35 0.39 -9.05 1.82
N GLU A 36 0.68 -10.30 1.47
CA GLU A 36 1.04 -10.68 0.09
C GLU A 36 -0.10 -10.49 -0.90
N GLY A 37 -1.36 -10.63 -0.47
CA GLY A 37 -2.54 -10.42 -1.31
C GLY A 37 -2.61 -9.00 -1.86
N VAL A 38 -2.01 -8.02 -1.18
CA VAL A 38 -1.90 -6.64 -1.68
C VAL A 38 -1.14 -6.57 -3.02
N ARG A 39 -0.24 -7.52 -3.31
CA ARG A 39 0.44 -7.58 -4.62
C ARG A 39 -0.52 -7.80 -5.79
N ASN A 40 -1.68 -8.41 -5.55
CA ASN A 40 -2.66 -8.69 -6.60
C ASN A 40 -3.19 -7.38 -7.24
N LEU A 41 -3.19 -6.27 -6.51
CA LEU A 41 -3.54 -4.95 -7.03
C LEU A 41 -2.65 -4.55 -8.22
N ASN A 42 -1.40 -4.99 -8.28
CA ASN A 42 -0.48 -4.65 -9.38
C ASN A 42 -0.91 -5.23 -10.74
N ASN A 43 -1.77 -6.24 -10.72
CA ASN A 43 -2.31 -6.91 -11.91
C ASN A 43 -3.71 -6.38 -12.29
N ASN A 44 -4.33 -5.55 -11.44
CA ASN A 44 -5.63 -4.97 -11.74
C ASN A 44 -5.51 -3.84 -12.78
N LYS A 45 -6.43 -3.82 -13.74
CA LYS A 45 -6.42 -2.88 -14.87
C LYS A 45 -6.52 -1.42 -14.44
N GLU A 46 -7.36 -1.09 -13.46
CA GLU A 46 -7.53 0.28 -13.00
C GLU A 46 -6.29 0.79 -12.27
N VAL A 47 -5.67 -0.06 -11.46
CA VAL A 47 -4.39 0.25 -10.80
C VAL A 47 -3.27 0.44 -11.82
N ILE A 48 -3.21 -0.41 -12.86
CA ILE A 48 -2.24 -0.27 -13.96
C ILE A 48 -2.42 1.04 -14.73
N GLN A 49 -3.68 1.46 -14.92
CA GLN A 49 -4.04 2.65 -15.70
C GLN A 49 -4.07 3.94 -14.87
N ALA A 50 -3.79 3.85 -13.57
CA ALA A 50 -3.72 5.00 -12.69
C ALA A 50 -2.64 5.99 -13.16
N ILE A 51 -2.93 7.28 -12.99
CA ILE A 51 -2.02 8.38 -13.28
C ILE A 51 -1.92 9.22 -12.00
N PRO A 52 -0.73 9.45 -11.44
CA PRO A 52 0.54 8.79 -11.78
C PRO A 52 0.50 7.26 -11.57
N SER A 53 1.40 6.53 -12.23
CA SER A 53 1.43 5.06 -12.18
C SER A 53 1.60 4.55 -10.76
N LEU A 54 0.90 3.45 -10.41
CA LEU A 54 0.93 2.86 -9.09
C LEU A 54 1.51 1.45 -9.11
N GLU A 55 2.33 1.14 -8.12
CA GLU A 55 2.85 -0.20 -7.84
C GLU A 55 2.97 -0.39 -6.32
N PHE A 56 2.44 -1.52 -5.83
CA PHE A 56 2.50 -1.96 -4.45
C PHE A 56 3.68 -2.92 -4.27
N ASP A 57 4.72 -2.46 -3.61
CA ASP A 57 5.89 -3.25 -3.27
C ASP A 57 5.73 -3.82 -1.86
N VAL A 58 5.30 -5.07 -1.82
CA VAL A 58 5.13 -5.82 -0.58
C VAL A 58 6.48 -6.42 -0.19
N SER A 59 6.89 -6.30 1.07
CA SER A 59 8.07 -6.98 1.61
C SER A 59 7.70 -7.64 2.92
N LEU A 60 8.05 -8.93 3.06
CA LEU A 60 7.87 -9.70 4.29
C LEU A 60 9.05 -9.57 5.25
N LYS A 61 10.05 -8.77 4.91
CA LYS A 61 11.21 -8.54 5.77
C LYS A 61 10.84 -7.46 6.80
N PRO A 62 11.33 -7.55 8.04
CA PRO A 62 11.17 -6.47 9.01
C PRO A 62 11.82 -5.17 8.48
N HIS A 63 11.12 -4.06 8.62
CA HIS A 63 11.59 -2.74 8.19
C HIS A 63 12.02 -1.86 9.36
N SER A 64 12.73 -0.79 9.03
CA SER A 64 13.17 0.22 10.00
C SER A 64 12.27 1.46 10.00
N LEU A 65 12.23 2.18 11.12
CA LEU A 65 11.51 3.46 11.19
C LEU A 65 12.05 4.48 10.18
N SER A 66 13.36 4.48 9.94
CA SER A 66 14.00 5.35 8.93
C SER A 66 13.43 5.13 7.53
N GLU A 67 13.03 3.90 7.17
CA GLU A 67 12.39 3.67 5.89
C GLU A 67 11.00 4.30 5.81
N ILE A 68 10.25 4.32 6.91
CA ILE A 68 8.98 5.04 6.95
C ILE A 68 9.23 6.54 6.79
N GLU A 69 10.20 7.09 7.51
CA GLU A 69 10.58 8.51 7.42
C GLU A 69 10.97 8.91 5.99
N ASP A 70 11.79 8.10 5.33
CA ASP A 70 12.26 8.37 3.98
C ASP A 70 11.11 8.35 2.97
N GLU A 71 10.18 7.40 3.06
CA GLU A 71 9.04 7.33 2.13
C GLU A 71 8.07 8.49 2.33
N ILE A 72 7.78 8.85 3.58
CA ILE A 72 6.92 9.99 3.91
C ILE A 72 7.55 11.32 3.45
N LYS A 73 8.86 11.53 3.64
CA LYS A 73 9.58 12.71 3.10
C LYS A 73 9.50 12.79 1.58
N ASN A 74 9.38 11.65 0.91
CA ASN A 74 9.21 11.56 -0.54
C ASN A 74 7.74 11.60 -0.98
N HIS A 75 6.81 12.00 -0.10
CA HIS A 75 5.36 12.05 -0.34
C HIS A 75 4.76 10.70 -0.78
N ARG A 76 5.35 9.58 -0.32
CA ARG A 76 4.87 8.23 -0.60
C ARG A 76 4.22 7.64 0.66
N PRO A 77 2.89 7.46 0.67
CA PRO A 77 2.20 6.87 1.80
C PRO A 77 2.59 5.39 1.92
N LEU A 78 2.53 4.87 3.14
CA LEU A 78 2.88 3.48 3.44
C LEU A 78 1.72 2.78 4.11
N ILE A 79 1.48 1.53 3.74
CA ILE A 79 0.58 0.66 4.51
C ILE A 79 1.45 -0.11 5.50
N VAL A 80 1.08 -0.11 6.77
CA VAL A 80 1.83 -0.77 7.83
C VAL A 80 0.89 -1.63 8.66
N TRP A 81 1.37 -2.79 9.11
CA TRP A 81 0.62 -3.66 10.00
C TRP A 81 1.00 -3.35 11.44
N VAL A 82 0.05 -2.97 12.28
CA VAL A 82 0.24 -2.72 13.71
C VAL A 82 -0.61 -3.70 14.52
N GLU A 83 -0.18 -4.02 15.74
CA GLU A 83 -1.04 -4.72 16.69
C GLU A 83 -2.19 -3.78 17.10
N LEU A 84 -3.43 -4.17 16.79
CA LEU A 84 -4.62 -3.61 17.41
C LEU A 84 -4.98 -4.47 18.63
N SER A 85 -5.14 -3.81 19.77
CA SER A 85 -5.52 -4.46 21.02
C SER A 85 -6.76 -3.77 21.58
N ASP A 86 -7.86 -4.50 21.69
CA ASP A 86 -9.10 -4.03 22.36
C ASP A 86 -9.16 -4.43 23.84
N GLY A 87 -8.03 -4.90 24.40
CA GLY A 87 -7.92 -5.38 25.79
C GLY A 87 -8.23 -6.87 25.97
N HIS A 88 -8.91 -7.50 25.02
CA HIS A 88 -9.25 -8.93 25.06
C HIS A 88 -8.66 -9.73 23.90
N ARG A 89 -8.45 -9.07 22.76
CA ARG A 89 -7.95 -9.66 21.53
C ARG A 89 -6.84 -8.78 20.97
N LYS A 90 -5.83 -9.46 20.43
CA LYS A 90 -4.75 -8.85 19.65
C LYS A 90 -4.90 -9.35 18.23
N CYS A 91 -5.01 -8.44 17.28
CA CYS A 91 -5.00 -8.78 15.87
C CYS A 91 -4.06 -7.86 15.10
N PRO A 92 -3.41 -8.38 14.03
CA PRO A 92 -2.74 -7.52 13.07
C PRO A 92 -3.76 -6.63 12.36
N HIS A 93 -3.45 -5.35 12.25
CA HIS A 93 -4.33 -4.33 11.68
C HIS A 93 -3.56 -3.43 10.74
N ALA A 94 -4.12 -3.16 9.55
CA ALA A 94 -3.45 -2.35 8.54
C ALA A 94 -3.86 -0.88 8.68
N VAL A 95 -2.88 0.02 8.78
CA VAL A 95 -3.08 1.47 8.77
C VAL A 95 -2.23 2.13 7.69
N VAL A 96 -2.62 3.34 7.25
CA VAL A 96 -1.86 4.10 6.24
C VAL A 96 -1.12 5.23 6.93
N VAL A 97 0.20 5.16 7.00
CA VAL A 97 1.03 6.24 7.54
C VAL A 97 1.08 7.39 6.54
N THR A 98 0.82 8.60 7.04
CA THR A 98 0.70 9.81 6.22
C THR A 98 1.67 10.92 6.65
N GLY A 99 2.24 10.87 7.86
CA GLY A 99 3.10 11.94 8.34
C GLY A 99 3.92 11.63 9.59
N PHE A 100 4.90 12.49 9.86
CA PHE A 100 5.72 12.52 11.08
C PHE A 100 5.95 13.96 11.53
N GLU A 101 5.96 14.18 12.84
CA GLU A 101 6.43 15.42 13.46
C GLU A 101 7.44 15.08 14.57
N LYS A 102 8.71 14.97 14.19
CA LYS A 102 9.77 14.45 15.08
C LYS A 102 10.47 15.54 15.89
N ASP A 103 10.52 16.77 15.40
CA ASP A 103 11.35 17.81 16.03
C ASP A 103 10.72 18.32 17.34
N ASP A 104 9.41 18.57 17.35
CA ASP A 104 8.74 19.18 18.50
C ASP A 104 7.88 18.20 19.31
N LYS A 105 7.12 17.32 18.64
CA LYS A 105 6.05 16.55 19.29
C LYS A 105 6.28 15.04 19.33
N HIS A 106 7.23 14.52 18.56
CA HIS A 106 7.52 13.08 18.45
C HIS A 106 6.26 12.25 18.09
N LEU A 107 5.49 12.75 17.13
CA LEU A 107 4.23 12.14 16.69
C LEU A 107 4.35 11.47 15.32
N ILE A 108 3.57 10.41 15.15
CA ILE A 108 3.27 9.79 13.86
C ILE A 108 1.78 9.99 13.55
N PHE A 109 1.47 10.27 12.29
CA PHE A 109 0.11 10.46 11.79
C PHE A 109 -0.24 9.33 10.81
N TYR A 110 -1.43 8.76 10.97
CA TYR A 110 -1.90 7.69 10.10
C TYR A 110 -3.42 7.69 9.98
N ASN A 111 -3.91 7.13 8.89
CA ASN A 111 -5.32 6.84 8.67
C ASN A 111 -5.61 5.38 9.05
N ASP A 112 -6.49 5.20 10.01
CA ASP A 112 -7.03 3.93 10.44
C ASP A 112 -8.35 3.65 9.70
N PRO A 113 -8.54 2.47 9.09
CA PRO A 113 -9.79 2.14 8.39
C PRO A 113 -11.03 2.14 9.31
N ILE A 114 -10.85 1.91 10.62
CA ILE A 114 -11.91 1.82 11.63
C ILE A 114 -12.10 3.18 12.31
N PHE A 115 -10.99 3.83 12.70
CA PHE A 115 -11.03 5.02 13.56
C PHE A 115 -10.77 6.35 12.82
N GLY A 116 -10.51 6.32 11.52
CA GLY A 116 -10.22 7.51 10.72
C GLY A 116 -8.82 8.07 10.98
N GLU A 117 -8.66 9.38 10.90
CA GLU A 117 -7.38 10.06 11.16
C GLU A 117 -6.97 9.88 12.63
N GLN A 118 -5.75 9.40 12.84
CA GLN A 118 -5.17 9.14 14.16
C GLN A 118 -3.77 9.74 14.26
N GLN A 119 -3.39 10.08 15.48
CA GLN A 119 -2.03 10.47 15.83
C GLN A 119 -1.64 9.83 17.14
N GLU A 120 -0.40 9.38 17.25
CA GLU A 120 0.14 8.86 18.51
C GLU A 120 1.65 9.13 18.63
N GLU A 121 2.18 8.96 19.83
CA GLU A 121 3.63 8.99 20.10
C GLU A 121 4.35 7.94 19.27
N ILE A 122 5.47 8.32 18.65
CA ILE A 122 6.28 7.41 17.81
C ILE A 122 6.67 6.15 18.60
N GLY A 123 7.03 6.29 19.88
CA GLY A 123 7.40 5.15 20.72
C GLY A 123 6.26 4.14 20.92
N ALA A 124 5.02 4.62 21.09
CA ALA A 124 3.84 3.77 21.23
C ALA A 124 3.53 3.05 19.92
N PHE A 125 3.53 3.78 18.80
CA PHE A 125 3.36 3.21 17.47
C PHE A 125 4.41 2.14 17.17
N MET A 126 5.69 2.43 17.42
CA MET A 126 6.79 1.50 17.23
C MET A 126 6.60 0.20 18.03
N ALA A 127 6.12 0.29 19.26
CA ALA A 127 5.85 -0.89 20.08
C ALA A 127 4.71 -1.77 19.50
N ARG A 128 3.69 -1.17 18.88
CA ARG A 128 2.62 -1.92 18.19
C ARG A 128 3.10 -2.49 16.86
N TRP A 129 3.92 -1.75 16.14
CA TRP A 129 4.51 -2.18 14.87
C TRP A 129 5.51 -3.33 15.06
N GLU A 130 6.29 -3.31 16.15
CA GLU A 130 7.19 -4.40 16.55
C GLU A 130 6.47 -5.74 16.69
N ARG A 131 5.32 -5.71 17.37
CA ARG A 131 4.51 -6.91 17.65
C ARG A 131 3.81 -7.47 16.42
N ALA A 132 3.84 -6.72 15.32
CA ALA A 132 3.31 -7.10 14.02
C ALA A 132 4.45 -7.25 12.98
N ASP A 133 5.63 -7.70 13.44
CA ASP A 133 6.80 -8.06 12.64
C ASP A 133 7.40 -6.93 11.80
N ARG A 134 7.06 -5.67 12.13
CA ARG A 134 7.49 -4.47 11.40
C ARG A 134 7.26 -4.55 9.89
N LEU A 135 6.13 -5.12 9.49
CA LEU A 135 5.77 -5.26 8.10
C LEU A 135 5.23 -3.95 7.52
N LEU A 136 5.58 -3.68 6.26
CA LEU A 136 5.03 -2.56 5.50
C LEU A 136 4.86 -2.92 4.02
N VAL A 137 4.01 -2.16 3.34
CA VAL A 137 3.85 -2.14 1.89
C VAL A 137 4.21 -0.74 1.40
N LYS A 138 5.19 -0.67 0.50
CA LYS A 138 5.57 0.59 -0.14
C LYS A 138 4.69 0.84 -1.34
N VAL A 139 4.14 2.05 -1.44
CA VAL A 139 3.38 2.48 -2.61
C VAL A 139 4.31 3.30 -3.50
N LYS A 140 4.76 2.69 -4.60
CA LYS A 140 5.56 3.38 -5.62
C LYS A 140 4.61 4.16 -6.53
N ILE A 141 4.84 5.47 -6.59
CA ILE A 141 4.03 6.42 -7.36
C ILE A 141 4.90 7.00 -8.48
N GLY A 142 4.43 6.95 -9.72
CA GLY A 142 5.10 7.50 -10.90
C GLY A 142 6.42 6.80 -11.28
N LYS A 143 6.67 5.60 -10.72
CA LYS A 143 7.94 4.87 -10.86
C LYS A 143 7.81 3.50 -11.54
N ARG A 144 6.59 3.08 -11.88
CA ARG A 144 6.39 1.84 -12.62
C ARG A 144 6.88 2.04 -14.05
N GLU A 145 7.82 1.23 -14.50
CA GLU A 145 8.24 1.19 -15.91
C GLU A 145 7.01 0.83 -16.76
N GLN A 146 6.52 1.82 -17.51
CA GLN A 146 5.52 1.58 -18.55
C GLN A 146 6.24 1.02 -19.75
N ARG A 147 5.89 -0.21 -20.16
CA ARG A 147 6.41 -0.80 -21.39
C ARG A 147 6.07 0.10 -22.58
N LEU A 148 7.04 0.34 -23.45
CA LEU A 148 6.83 1.07 -24.69
C LEU A 148 5.86 0.28 -25.59
N LEU A 149 5.02 0.98 -26.36
CA LEU A 149 4.05 0.42 -27.30
C LEU A 149 4.63 -0.70 -28.19
N GLU A 150 5.91 -0.59 -28.55
CA GLU A 150 6.65 -1.57 -29.35
C GLU A 150 6.81 -2.93 -28.68
N GLU A 151 6.92 -2.98 -27.35
CA GLU A 151 7.03 -4.22 -26.59
C GLU A 151 5.69 -4.97 -26.52
N TYR A 152 4.58 -4.24 -26.48
CA TYR A 152 3.23 -4.80 -26.48
C TYR A 152 2.92 -5.49 -27.82
N ILE A 153 3.20 -4.78 -28.93
CA ILE A 153 3.01 -5.30 -30.30
C ILE A 153 3.88 -6.53 -30.58
N ARG A 154 5.09 -6.60 -30.00
CA ARG A 154 5.96 -7.77 -30.14
C ARG A 154 5.44 -9.01 -29.39
N LYS A 155 4.72 -8.85 -28.29
CA LYS A 155 4.21 -9.97 -27.48
C LYS A 155 2.95 -10.58 -28.10
N GLU A 156 2.02 -9.76 -28.59
CA GLU A 156 0.85 -10.24 -29.36
C GLU A 156 1.26 -11.04 -30.61
N LYS A 157 2.33 -10.64 -31.30
CA LYS A 157 2.87 -11.38 -32.45
C LYS A 157 3.54 -12.71 -32.07
N LYS A 158 3.99 -12.88 -30.84
CA LYS A 158 4.55 -14.15 -30.35
C LYS A 158 3.45 -15.10 -29.90
N GLU A 159 2.42 -14.60 -29.21
CA GLU A 159 1.28 -15.42 -28.76
C GLU A 159 0.46 -15.91 -29.97
N ASN A 160 0.18 -15.06 -30.96
CA ASN A 160 -0.52 -15.46 -32.21
C ASN A 160 0.27 -16.42 -33.13
N LYS A 161 1.57 -16.63 -32.87
CA LYS A 161 2.39 -17.60 -33.62
C LYS A 161 2.38 -19.00 -33.02
N VAL A 162 1.98 -19.16 -31.76
CA VAL A 162 1.95 -20.47 -31.09
C VAL A 162 0.62 -21.19 -31.34
N ASP A 163 -0.46 -20.46 -31.62
CA ASP A 163 -1.79 -21.03 -31.89
C ASP A 163 -2.02 -21.49 -33.34
N ASN A 164 -0.99 -21.44 -34.20
CA ASN A 164 -1.06 -21.82 -35.63
C ASN A 164 -0.05 -22.91 -36.03
N LEU A 165 0.33 -23.80 -35.11
CA LEU A 165 1.17 -24.98 -35.38
C LEU A 165 0.51 -26.28 -34.93
#